data_AF-A0AAE1HIH6-F1
#
_entry.id   AF-A0AAE1HIH6-F1
#
_cell.length_a   1.000
_cell.length_b   1.000
_cell.length_c   1.000
_cell.angle_alpha   90.00
_cell.angle_beta   90.00
_cell.angle_gamma   90.00
#
_symmetry.space_group_name_H-M   'P 1'
#
loop_
_entity.id
_entity.type
_entity.pdbx_description
1 polymer ?
#
loop_
_entity_poly.entity_id
_entity_poly.type
_entity_poly.pdbx_seq_one_letter_code
_entity_poly.pdbx_strand_id
1 'polypeptide(L)'
;MHKPVTADSDVIFDTVNKAAPERDLYFIADVPHLIKTIRNCFGSSSEKRYYNRQTGKNMLRRRLEKNGEKILWSTIVELYKHQSGKTLRLSHQLNAQNIFINGYSKMKVKYAAQVLSRTVAHHLEEWKGESKRETVDFIRRVNDFFDMLNGAHFEQAGRTLNLNLQAYYSPNDERFQKLEDFVAYLDDWKKEAEALDKNNTSKNIFLQDIGHSFDFEEDEDEPEEEDPASVRQLSRQTLEGIKMTVCAFTKAVKFLLGEGTKFINARIFCQDPLEQFFSKQRARGGGSTTPNFSQFINESRGIGQLGEMGAKRNFSGNTEELEKSMEISSEPLPKRKSLGRAVMTRK
;
A
#
# COMPACT_ATOMS: atom_id res chain seq x y z
N MET A 1 -32.88 7.96 5.70
CA MET A 1 -32.35 8.21 4.34
C MET A 1 -30.86 8.47 4.48
N HIS A 2 -30.02 7.56 3.97
CA HIS A 2 -28.57 7.73 3.95
C HIS A 2 -28.23 8.90 3.01
N LYS A 3 -27.59 9.95 3.52
CA LYS A 3 -26.88 10.87 2.64
C LYS A 3 -25.64 10.12 2.13
N PRO A 4 -25.48 9.89 0.82
CA PRO A 4 -24.17 9.52 0.31
C PRO A 4 -23.29 10.75 0.51
N VAL A 5 -22.31 10.62 1.40
CA VAL A 5 -21.29 11.65 1.58
C VAL A 5 -20.36 11.55 0.37
N THR A 6 -20.19 12.70 -0.28
CA THR A 6 -19.37 13.02 -1.47
C THR A 6 -19.85 12.49 -2.82
N ALA A 7 -20.46 13.39 -3.59
CA ALA A 7 -20.88 13.21 -4.99
C ALA A 7 -19.75 13.37 -6.02
N ASP A 8 -18.51 13.64 -5.59
CA ASP A 8 -17.38 13.96 -6.49
C ASP A 8 -16.35 12.82 -6.66
N SER A 9 -16.48 11.72 -5.93
CA SER A 9 -15.55 10.59 -6.05
C SER A 9 -16.31 9.29 -6.27
N ASP A 10 -15.93 8.53 -7.31
CA ASP A 10 -16.46 7.19 -7.64
C ASP A 10 -16.28 6.13 -6.52
N VAL A 11 -15.70 6.50 -5.38
CA VAL A 11 -15.32 5.59 -4.30
C VAL A 11 -15.88 6.07 -2.96
N ILE A 12 -16.45 5.14 -2.19
CA ILE A 12 -16.93 5.39 -0.82
C ILE A 12 -15.73 5.27 0.13
N PHE A 13 -15.48 6.31 0.93
CA PHE A 13 -14.34 6.36 1.85
C PHE A 13 -14.70 6.82 3.27
N ASP A 14 -15.96 7.16 3.53
CA ASP A 14 -16.47 7.50 4.85
C ASP A 14 -17.88 6.94 5.11
N THR A 15 -18.27 6.92 6.38
CA THR A 15 -19.63 6.58 6.81
C THR A 15 -19.97 7.27 8.13
N VAL A 16 -21.26 7.43 8.40
CA VAL A 16 -21.73 8.10 9.63
C VAL A 16 -21.44 7.22 10.84
N ASN A 17 -20.83 7.80 11.88
CA ASN A 17 -20.69 7.13 13.17
C ASN A 17 -22.03 7.06 13.90
N LYS A 18 -22.55 5.85 14.13
CA LYS A 18 -23.83 5.65 14.83
C LYS A 18 -23.82 6.11 16.29
N ALA A 19 -22.66 6.14 16.95
CA ALA A 19 -22.53 6.53 18.35
C ALA A 19 -22.27 8.04 18.53
N ALA A 20 -21.78 8.71 17.48
CA ALA A 20 -21.41 10.12 17.49
C ALA A 20 -21.70 10.72 16.10
N PRO A 21 -22.97 11.04 15.77
CA PRO A 21 -23.39 11.44 14.42
C PRO A 21 -22.68 12.69 13.86
N GLU A 22 -22.05 13.48 14.72
CA GLU A 22 -21.23 14.64 14.38
C GLU A 22 -19.81 14.28 13.92
N ARG A 23 -19.44 13.00 13.98
CA ARG A 23 -18.12 12.49 13.59
C ARG A 23 -18.28 11.40 12.53
N ASP A 24 -17.56 11.54 11.43
CA ASP A 24 -17.53 10.48 10.42
C ASP A 24 -16.47 9.42 10.75
N LEU A 25 -16.74 8.19 10.32
CA LEU A 25 -15.79 7.10 10.30
C LEU A 25 -15.15 7.05 8.91
N TYR A 26 -13.82 7.19 8.86
CA TYR A 26 -13.06 7.19 7.61
C TYR A 26 -12.43 5.81 7.35
N PHE A 27 -12.50 5.35 6.11
CA PHE A 27 -11.90 4.10 5.66
C PHE A 27 -10.56 4.37 4.99
N ILE A 28 -9.48 3.83 5.55
CA ILE A 28 -8.12 3.99 5.04
C ILE A 28 -7.56 2.61 4.74
N ALA A 29 -7.09 2.41 3.51
CA ALA A 29 -6.36 1.20 3.12
C ALA A 29 -4.90 1.29 3.58
N ASP A 30 -4.33 0.13 3.90
CA ASP A 30 -2.97 0.01 4.38
C ASP A 30 -1.94 0.41 3.31
N VAL A 31 -1.29 1.56 3.52
CA VAL A 31 -0.39 2.18 2.54
C VAL A 31 0.83 1.30 2.19
N PRO A 32 1.54 0.69 3.17
CA PRO A 32 2.53 -0.34 2.89
C PRO A 32 2.03 -1.48 1.98
N HIS A 33 0.77 -1.91 2.16
CA HIS A 33 0.16 -2.89 1.28
C HIS A 33 -0.10 -2.34 -0.12
N LEU A 34 -0.63 -1.12 -0.24
CA LEU A 34 -0.84 -0.47 -1.53
C LEU A 34 0.47 -0.41 -2.34
N ILE A 35 1.59 -0.03 -1.74
CA ILE A 35 2.90 -0.03 -2.41
C ILE A 35 3.32 -1.42 -2.90
N LYS A 36 3.06 -2.47 -2.12
CA LYS A 36 3.29 -3.85 -2.59
C LYS A 36 2.45 -4.16 -3.81
N THR A 37 1.16 -3.79 -3.81
CA THR A 37 0.27 -4.05 -4.95
C THR A 37 0.66 -3.27 -6.20
N ILE A 38 1.06 -2.00 -6.05
CA ILE A 38 1.60 -1.16 -7.13
C ILE A 38 2.84 -1.83 -7.72
N ARG A 39 3.81 -2.22 -6.88
CA ARG A 39 5.01 -2.93 -7.35
C ARG A 39 4.65 -4.22 -8.06
N ASN A 40 3.71 -5.00 -7.54
CA ASN A 40 3.33 -6.28 -8.14
C ASN A 40 2.65 -6.09 -9.51
N CYS A 41 1.84 -5.04 -9.68
CA CYS A 41 1.27 -4.65 -10.96
C CYS A 41 2.39 -4.25 -11.93
N PHE A 42 3.30 -3.38 -11.49
CA PHE A 42 4.45 -2.95 -12.28
C PHE A 42 5.39 -4.12 -12.62
N GLY A 43 5.67 -5.03 -11.70
CA GLY A 43 6.50 -6.21 -11.91
C GLY A 43 5.88 -7.24 -12.85
N SER A 44 4.56 -7.21 -13.00
CA SER A 44 3.84 -8.03 -13.98
C SER A 44 3.76 -7.36 -15.35
N SER A 45 4.21 -6.10 -15.47
CA SER A 45 4.16 -5.36 -16.73
C SER A 45 5.15 -5.93 -17.76
N SER A 46 4.65 -6.26 -18.94
CA SER A 46 5.46 -6.82 -20.02
C SER A 46 4.79 -6.72 -21.38
N GLU A 47 5.59 -6.53 -22.41
CA GLU A 47 5.13 -6.64 -23.80
C GLU A 47 4.91 -8.10 -24.23
N LYS A 48 5.52 -9.06 -23.52
CA LYS A 48 5.40 -10.47 -23.85
C LYS A 48 4.06 -11.01 -23.36
N ARG A 49 3.40 -11.81 -24.21
CA ARG A 49 2.28 -12.65 -23.79
C ARG A 49 2.81 -13.77 -22.88
N TYR A 50 1.94 -14.30 -22.03
CA TYR A 50 2.25 -15.51 -21.27
C TYR A 50 1.32 -16.64 -21.71
N TYR A 51 1.86 -17.84 -21.80
CA TYR A 51 1.06 -19.01 -22.09
C TYR A 51 0.36 -19.47 -20.81
N ASN A 52 -0.97 -19.46 -20.82
CA ASN A 52 -1.77 -20.02 -19.75
C ASN A 52 -2.01 -21.51 -20.04
N ARG A 53 -1.48 -22.39 -19.19
CA ARG A 53 -1.61 -23.84 -19.36
C ARG A 53 -3.01 -24.38 -19.09
N GLN A 54 -3.80 -23.68 -18.27
CA GLN A 54 -5.15 -24.10 -17.92
C GLN A 54 -6.12 -23.81 -19.05
N THR A 55 -5.98 -22.65 -19.70
CA THR A 55 -6.84 -22.25 -20.81
C THR A 55 -6.27 -22.61 -22.18
N GLY A 56 -5.00 -23.03 -22.26
CA GLY A 56 -4.31 -23.31 -23.53
C GLY A 56 -4.04 -22.09 -24.40
N LYS A 57 -4.32 -20.87 -23.91
CA LYS A 57 -4.25 -19.61 -24.67
C LYS A 57 -3.04 -18.77 -24.27
N ASN A 58 -2.54 -17.98 -25.22
CA ASN A 58 -1.54 -16.93 -24.95
C ASN A 58 -2.22 -15.66 -24.44
N MET A 59 -2.19 -15.47 -23.13
CA MET A 59 -2.82 -14.34 -22.44
C MET A 59 -1.92 -13.10 -22.47
N LEU A 60 -2.55 -11.93 -22.48
CA LEU A 60 -1.85 -10.66 -22.32
C LEU A 60 -1.36 -10.51 -20.87
N ARG A 61 -0.15 -9.98 -20.69
CA ARG A 61 0.31 -9.44 -19.40
C ARG A 61 -0.16 -8.00 -19.27
N ARG A 62 -0.10 -7.43 -18.05
CA ARG A 62 -0.31 -5.99 -17.86
C ARG A 62 0.64 -5.20 -18.78
N ARG A 63 0.13 -4.21 -19.48
CA ARG A 63 0.84 -3.34 -20.43
C ARG A 63 0.63 -1.91 -19.99
N LEU A 64 1.22 -1.56 -18.84
CA LEU A 64 1.10 -0.21 -18.31
C LEU A 64 1.57 0.80 -19.35
N GLU A 65 0.71 1.76 -19.69
CA GLU A 65 0.94 2.74 -20.75
C GLU A 65 0.28 4.06 -20.37
N LYS A 66 1.06 5.14 -20.34
CA LYS A 66 0.59 6.51 -20.05
C LYS A 66 1.15 7.45 -21.10
N ASN A 67 0.36 8.40 -21.61
CA ASN A 67 0.80 9.36 -22.61
C ASN A 67 1.45 8.70 -23.86
N GLY A 68 1.03 7.48 -24.22
CA GLY A 68 1.61 6.68 -25.30
C GLY A 68 2.98 6.05 -25.02
N GLU A 69 3.56 6.26 -23.82
CA GLU A 69 4.80 5.62 -23.39
C GLU A 69 4.52 4.42 -22.48
N LYS A 70 5.19 3.30 -22.74
CA LYS A 70 5.04 2.07 -21.96
C LYS A 70 5.88 2.10 -20.68
N ILE A 71 5.24 1.82 -19.55
CA ILE A 71 5.85 1.71 -18.22
C ILE A 71 6.13 0.23 -17.95
N LEU A 72 7.33 -0.24 -18.30
CA LEU A 72 7.67 -1.67 -18.31
C LEU A 72 8.66 -2.06 -17.22
N TRP A 73 8.46 -3.23 -16.62
CA TRP A 73 9.39 -3.79 -15.63
C TRP A 73 10.80 -4.01 -16.20
N SER A 74 10.89 -4.30 -17.51
CA SER A 74 12.16 -4.48 -18.20
C SER A 74 13.11 -3.30 -18.02
N THR A 75 12.57 -2.08 -17.89
CA THR A 75 13.37 -0.87 -17.63
C THR A 75 14.12 -0.96 -16.30
N ILE A 76 13.51 -1.51 -15.24
CA ILE A 76 14.19 -1.73 -13.94
C ILE A 76 15.21 -2.88 -14.05
N VAL A 77 14.88 -3.95 -14.79
CA VAL A 77 15.81 -5.06 -15.02
C VAL A 77 17.06 -4.58 -15.76
N GLU A 78 16.87 -3.75 -16.79
CA GLU A 78 17.92 -3.11 -17.55
C GLU A 78 18.80 -2.21 -16.68
N LEU A 79 18.19 -1.39 -15.81
CA LEU A 79 18.91 -0.54 -14.87
C LEU A 79 19.78 -1.37 -13.92
N TYR A 80 19.22 -2.46 -13.38
CA TYR A 80 19.95 -3.37 -12.50
C TYR A 80 21.15 -4.02 -13.21
N LYS A 81 20.98 -4.45 -14.46
CA LYS A 81 22.09 -5.01 -15.26
C LYS A 81 23.16 -3.96 -15.56
N HIS A 82 22.75 -2.75 -15.94
CA HIS A 82 23.66 -1.64 -16.23
C HIS A 82 24.58 -1.29 -15.06
N GLN A 83 24.09 -1.40 -13.81
CA GLN A 83 24.91 -1.15 -12.62
C GLN A 83 25.67 -2.38 -12.10
N SER A 84 25.38 -3.60 -12.58
CA SER A 84 25.94 -4.84 -12.03
C SER A 84 27.45 -5.00 -12.24
N GLY A 85 28.05 -4.24 -13.17
CA GLY A 85 29.49 -4.19 -13.40
C GLY A 85 30.22 -2.98 -12.81
N LYS A 86 29.52 -2.09 -12.08
CA LYS A 86 30.11 -0.85 -11.54
C LYS A 86 30.40 -1.02 -10.05
N THR A 87 31.59 -0.60 -9.61
CA THR A 87 31.97 -0.59 -8.19
C THR A 87 31.12 0.39 -7.39
N LEU A 88 30.86 1.57 -7.94
CA LEU A 88 29.96 2.58 -7.35
C LEU A 88 28.63 2.57 -8.12
N ARG A 89 27.54 2.38 -7.37
CA ARG A 89 26.19 2.22 -7.91
C ARG A 89 25.29 3.29 -7.33
N LEU A 90 24.65 4.09 -8.18
CA LEU A 90 23.72 5.13 -7.73
C LEU A 90 22.50 4.51 -7.02
N SER A 91 21.86 3.51 -7.65
CA SER A 91 20.78 2.72 -7.04
C SER A 91 21.31 1.49 -6.28
N HIS A 92 22.24 1.71 -5.35
CA HIS A 92 22.88 0.65 -4.54
C HIS A 92 21.90 -0.26 -3.78
N GLN A 93 20.68 0.22 -3.51
CA GLN A 93 19.63 -0.52 -2.81
C GLN A 93 18.94 -1.58 -3.69
N LEU A 94 19.09 -1.49 -5.01
CA LEU A 94 18.52 -2.46 -5.95
C LEU A 94 19.40 -3.72 -6.02
N ASN A 95 18.86 -4.81 -5.47
CA ASN A 95 19.48 -6.12 -5.47
C ASN A 95 18.66 -7.13 -6.28
N ALA A 96 19.21 -8.32 -6.49
CA ALA A 96 18.53 -9.41 -7.19
C ALA A 96 17.12 -9.71 -6.63
N GLN A 97 16.93 -9.63 -5.31
CA GLN A 97 15.64 -9.86 -4.65
C GLN A 97 14.57 -8.80 -4.98
N ASN A 98 14.99 -7.58 -5.33
CA ASN A 98 14.09 -6.53 -5.79
C ASN A 98 13.56 -6.82 -7.20
N ILE A 99 14.42 -7.39 -8.05
CA ILE A 99 14.18 -7.61 -9.48
C ILE A 99 13.47 -8.94 -9.75
N PHE A 100 13.95 -10.02 -9.14
CA PHE A 100 13.39 -11.35 -9.26
C PHE A 100 12.30 -11.55 -8.21
N ILE A 101 11.09 -11.14 -8.56
CA ILE A 101 9.93 -11.21 -7.69
C ILE A 101 9.49 -12.67 -7.55
N ASN A 102 9.69 -13.26 -6.37
CA ASN A 102 9.21 -14.58 -5.99
C ASN A 102 8.15 -14.44 -4.88
N GLY A 103 7.53 -15.54 -4.45
CA GLY A 103 6.45 -15.51 -3.44
C GLY A 103 6.83 -14.75 -2.15
N TYR A 104 8.06 -14.93 -1.68
CA TYR A 104 8.56 -14.26 -0.48
C TYR A 104 8.85 -12.77 -0.71
N SER A 105 9.56 -12.44 -1.80
CA SER A 105 9.90 -11.04 -2.10
C SER A 105 8.67 -10.24 -2.51
N LYS A 106 7.60 -10.87 -3.03
CA LYS A 106 6.29 -10.27 -3.30
C LYS A 106 5.65 -9.64 -2.07
N MET A 107 5.85 -10.25 -0.89
CA MET A 107 5.25 -9.80 0.38
C MET A 107 6.07 -8.74 1.12
N LYS A 108 7.33 -8.50 0.74
CA LYS A 108 8.23 -7.58 1.45
C LYS A 108 8.06 -6.14 0.97
N VAL A 109 7.46 -5.29 1.82
CA VAL A 109 7.28 -3.85 1.57
C VAL A 109 8.62 -3.17 1.27
N LYS A 110 9.68 -3.54 2.02
CA LYS A 110 11.05 -3.01 1.82
C LYS A 110 11.49 -3.07 0.36
N TYR A 111 11.31 -4.21 -0.31
CA TYR A 111 11.75 -4.36 -1.70
C TYR A 111 10.91 -3.52 -2.65
N ALA A 112 9.62 -3.37 -2.37
CA ALA A 112 8.73 -2.52 -3.16
C ALA A 112 9.10 -1.04 -3.03
N ALA A 113 9.31 -0.56 -1.80
CA ALA A 113 9.73 0.82 -1.53
C ALA A 113 11.10 1.14 -2.16
N GLN A 114 12.05 0.21 -2.14
CA GLN A 114 13.36 0.40 -2.78
C GLN A 114 13.28 0.53 -4.30
N VAL A 115 12.41 -0.26 -4.95
CA VAL A 115 12.20 -0.19 -6.40
C VAL A 115 11.49 1.10 -6.79
N LEU A 116 10.47 1.48 -6.02
CA LEU A 116 9.64 2.65 -6.25
C LEU A 116 10.20 3.88 -5.51
N SER A 117 11.52 4.05 -5.53
CA SER A 117 12.20 5.10 -4.78
C SER A 117 12.67 6.26 -5.65
N ARG A 118 12.79 7.44 -5.04
CA ARG A 118 13.34 8.64 -5.69
C ARG A 118 14.74 8.41 -6.29
N THR A 119 15.59 7.64 -5.62
CA THR A 119 16.94 7.30 -6.11
C THR A 119 16.90 6.48 -7.40
N VAL A 120 15.93 5.56 -7.54
CA VAL A 120 15.76 4.77 -8.77
C VAL A 120 15.24 5.65 -9.90
N ALA A 121 14.28 6.54 -9.61
CA ALA A 121 13.79 7.49 -10.60
C ALA A 121 14.90 8.42 -11.14
N HIS A 122 15.70 9.01 -10.25
CA HIS A 122 16.83 9.87 -10.65
C HIS A 122 17.87 9.12 -11.48
N HIS A 123 18.22 7.90 -11.10
CA HIS A 123 19.17 7.09 -11.87
C HIS A 123 18.62 6.72 -13.26
N LEU A 124 17.33 6.44 -13.37
CA LEU A 124 16.68 6.20 -14.67
C LEU A 124 16.69 7.45 -15.54
N GLU A 125 16.39 8.61 -14.97
CA GLU A 125 16.41 9.89 -15.67
C GLU A 125 17.82 10.22 -16.18
N GLU A 126 18.84 10.09 -15.32
CA GLU A 126 20.24 10.32 -15.70
C GLU A 126 20.70 9.37 -16.81
N TRP A 127 20.25 8.11 -16.78
CA TRP A 127 20.71 7.10 -17.74
C TRP A 127 19.95 7.10 -19.07
N LYS A 128 18.62 7.16 -19.04
CA LYS A 128 17.75 7.02 -20.22
C LYS A 128 17.20 8.35 -20.75
N GLY A 129 17.37 9.44 -19.99
CA GLY A 129 16.84 10.76 -20.35
C GLY A 129 15.34 10.71 -20.61
N GLU A 130 14.91 11.40 -21.67
CA GLU A 130 13.51 11.53 -22.05
C GLU A 130 12.88 10.23 -22.58
N SER A 131 13.67 9.20 -22.91
CA SER A 131 13.14 7.95 -23.49
C SER A 131 12.27 7.15 -22.51
N LYS A 132 12.43 7.39 -21.19
CA LYS A 132 11.69 6.69 -20.13
C LYS A 132 11.01 7.65 -19.16
N ARG A 133 10.53 8.78 -19.67
CA ARG A 133 10.00 9.88 -18.86
C ARG A 133 8.79 9.46 -18.04
N GLU A 134 7.86 8.73 -18.64
CA GLU A 134 6.63 8.33 -17.95
C GLU A 134 6.90 7.27 -16.87
N THR A 135 7.89 6.40 -17.08
CA THR A 135 8.33 5.46 -16.03
C THR A 135 8.97 6.20 -14.85
N VAL A 136 9.80 7.21 -15.12
CA VAL A 136 10.43 8.05 -14.09
C VAL A 136 9.37 8.82 -13.31
N ASP A 137 8.43 9.47 -14.00
CA ASP A 137 7.36 10.25 -13.38
C ASP A 137 6.46 9.37 -12.51
N PHE A 138 6.06 8.20 -13.01
CA PHE A 138 5.33 7.20 -12.25
C PHE A 138 6.04 6.81 -10.95
N ILE A 139 7.34 6.49 -11.01
CA ILE A 139 8.12 6.10 -9.82
C ILE A 139 8.20 7.26 -8.81
N ARG A 140 8.41 8.50 -9.28
CA ARG A 140 8.47 9.69 -8.42
C ARG A 140 7.15 9.94 -7.70
N ARG A 141 6.04 9.93 -8.44
CA ARG A 141 4.71 10.15 -7.87
C ARG A 141 4.36 9.09 -6.82
N VAL A 142 4.68 7.82 -7.10
CA VAL A 142 4.46 6.72 -6.15
C VAL A 142 5.35 6.85 -4.91
N ASN A 143 6.62 7.25 -5.08
CA ASN A 143 7.51 7.53 -3.95
C ASN A 143 6.93 8.63 -3.06
N ASP A 144 6.53 9.75 -3.67
CA ASP A 144 6.04 10.91 -2.93
C ASP A 144 4.72 10.60 -2.22
N PHE A 145 3.79 9.90 -2.90
CA PHE A 145 2.58 9.35 -2.30
C PHE A 145 2.90 8.50 -1.05
N PHE A 146 3.88 7.60 -1.15
CA PHE A 146 4.23 6.73 -0.03
C PHE A 146 4.83 7.52 1.14
N ASP A 147 5.78 8.42 0.86
CA ASP A 147 6.46 9.20 1.88
C ASP A 147 5.46 10.12 2.62
N MET A 148 4.58 10.79 1.87
CA MET A 148 3.52 11.66 2.43
C MET A 148 2.57 10.93 3.37
N LEU A 149 2.40 9.62 3.21
CA LEU A 149 1.50 8.79 4.00
C LEU A 149 2.22 7.84 4.98
N ASN A 150 3.55 7.93 5.12
CA ASN A 150 4.35 7.01 5.94
C ASN A 150 5.35 7.71 6.88
N GLY A 151 5.20 9.02 7.09
CA GLY A 151 5.95 9.77 8.10
C GLY A 151 5.67 9.25 9.51
N ALA A 152 6.72 8.82 10.22
CA ALA A 152 6.62 8.14 11.51
C ALA A 152 7.00 9.03 12.70
N HIS A 153 7.97 9.92 12.51
CA HIS A 153 8.58 10.69 13.58
C HIS A 153 8.80 12.14 13.16
N PHE A 154 8.68 13.07 14.12
CA PHE A 154 8.79 14.50 13.86
C PHE A 154 10.18 14.89 13.32
N GLU A 155 11.26 14.24 13.77
CA GLU A 155 12.62 14.47 13.26
C GLU A 155 12.96 13.71 11.98
N GLN A 156 12.12 12.76 11.53
CA GLN A 156 12.46 11.88 10.41
C GLN A 156 12.71 12.69 9.13
N ALA A 157 11.88 13.69 8.88
CA ALA A 157 12.03 14.59 7.75
C ALA A 157 13.37 15.35 7.79
N GLY A 158 13.77 15.85 8.97
CA GLY A 158 15.03 16.54 9.16
C GLY A 158 16.25 15.64 8.94
N ARG A 159 16.23 14.41 9.48
CA ARG A 159 17.33 13.44 9.33
C ARG A 159 17.49 12.94 7.89
N THR A 160 16.38 12.78 7.18
CA THR A 160 16.36 12.25 5.80
C THR A 160 16.37 13.34 4.73
N LEU A 161 16.25 14.61 5.13
CA LEU A 161 16.06 15.76 4.24
C LEU A 161 14.88 15.57 3.27
N ASN A 162 13.81 14.93 3.76
CA ASN A 162 12.60 14.63 2.99
C ASN A 162 11.37 15.23 3.66
N LEU A 163 10.88 16.34 3.11
CA LEU A 163 9.71 17.06 3.60
C LEU A 163 8.42 16.23 3.49
N ASN A 164 8.35 15.26 2.57
CA ASN A 164 7.16 14.41 2.45
C ASN A 164 6.95 13.56 3.71
N LEU A 165 8.01 13.18 4.41
CA LEU A 165 7.96 12.38 5.66
C LEU A 165 7.62 13.22 6.91
N GLN A 166 7.41 14.53 6.78
CA GLN A 166 7.15 15.41 7.92
C GLN A 166 5.77 15.12 8.55
N ALA A 167 5.58 15.43 9.82
CA ALA A 167 4.25 15.46 10.41
C ALA A 167 3.37 16.54 9.74
N TYR A 168 2.06 16.37 9.74
CA TYR A 168 1.12 17.39 9.28
C TYR A 168 0.81 18.34 10.44
N TYR A 169 0.98 19.64 10.21
CA TYR A 169 0.78 20.69 11.23
C TYR A 169 -0.37 21.63 10.90
N SER A 170 -0.80 21.69 9.63
CA SER A 170 -1.81 22.63 9.15
C SER A 170 -2.84 21.93 8.27
N PRO A 171 -4.13 22.30 8.36
CA PRO A 171 -5.14 21.86 7.40
C PRO A 171 -4.86 22.28 5.96
N ASN A 172 -4.02 23.30 5.76
CA ASN A 172 -3.66 23.85 4.45
C ASN A 172 -2.26 23.41 3.98
N ASP A 173 -1.80 22.24 4.42
CA ASP A 173 -0.52 21.67 4.01
C ASP A 173 -0.50 21.39 2.49
N GLU A 174 0.55 21.84 1.78
CA GLU A 174 0.69 21.68 0.32
C GLU A 174 0.70 20.21 -0.12
N ARG A 175 1.05 19.29 0.78
CA ARG A 175 1.08 17.85 0.49
C ARG A 175 -0.30 17.28 0.22
N PHE A 176 -1.37 17.88 0.76
CA PHE A 176 -2.72 17.49 0.40
C PHE A 176 -2.98 17.71 -1.08
N GLN A 177 -2.54 18.85 -1.63
CA GLN A 177 -2.66 19.12 -3.07
C GLN A 177 -1.85 18.12 -3.89
N LYS A 178 -0.62 17.80 -3.48
CA LYS A 178 0.21 16.79 -4.18
C LYS A 178 -0.45 15.40 -4.20
N LEU A 179 -1.15 15.02 -3.13
CA LEU A 179 -1.92 13.77 -3.07
C LEU A 179 -3.13 13.82 -4.01
N GLU A 180 -3.84 14.94 -4.06
CA GLU A 180 -4.97 15.15 -4.98
C GLU A 180 -4.49 15.14 -6.44
N ASP A 181 -3.35 15.77 -6.75
CA ASP A 181 -2.73 15.75 -8.07
C ASP A 181 -2.32 14.34 -8.49
N PHE A 182 -1.88 13.51 -7.54
CA PHE A 182 -1.59 12.09 -7.80
C PHE A 182 -2.86 11.30 -8.12
N VAL A 183 -3.96 11.56 -7.41
CA VAL A 183 -5.27 10.95 -7.72
C VAL A 183 -5.74 11.39 -9.12
N ALA A 184 -5.64 12.67 -9.44
CA ALA A 184 -5.99 13.20 -10.76
C ALA A 184 -5.15 12.57 -11.88
N TYR A 185 -3.85 12.35 -11.66
CA TYR A 185 -2.99 11.61 -12.57
C TYR A 185 -3.48 10.18 -12.82
N LEU A 186 -3.95 9.47 -11.78
CA LEU A 186 -4.49 8.13 -11.91
C LEU A 186 -5.85 8.12 -12.63
N ASP A 187 -6.69 9.13 -12.43
CA ASP A 187 -7.96 9.30 -13.14
C ASP A 187 -7.77 9.58 -14.62
N ASP A 188 -6.82 10.43 -14.96
CA ASP A 188 -6.41 10.71 -16.33
C ASP A 188 -5.87 9.44 -17.01
N TRP A 189 -5.02 8.70 -16.30
CA TRP A 189 -4.53 7.40 -16.78
C TRP A 189 -5.67 6.41 -17.06
N LYS A 190 -6.66 6.33 -16.16
CA LYS A 190 -7.84 5.48 -16.37
C LYS A 190 -8.60 5.86 -17.63
N LYS A 191 -8.84 7.15 -17.86
CA LYS A 191 -9.53 7.65 -19.06
C LYS A 191 -8.75 7.33 -20.34
N GLU A 192 -7.43 7.49 -20.34
CA GLU A 192 -6.58 7.14 -21.48
C GLU A 192 -6.64 5.64 -21.80
N ALA A 193 -6.56 4.79 -20.78
CA ALA A 193 -6.65 3.34 -20.95
C ALA A 193 -7.99 2.95 -21.60
N GLU A 194 -9.11 3.45 -21.07
CA GLU A 194 -10.46 3.21 -21.61
C GLU A 194 -10.61 3.73 -23.05
N ALA A 195 -10.03 4.88 -23.38
CA ALA A 195 -10.08 5.45 -24.72
C ALA A 195 -9.30 4.60 -25.73
N LEU A 196 -8.12 4.08 -25.35
CA LEU A 196 -7.31 3.21 -26.20
C LEU A 196 -8.03 1.89 -26.53
N ASP A 197 -8.78 1.34 -25.58
CA ASP A 197 -9.48 0.08 -25.80
C ASP A 197 -10.73 0.24 -26.65
N LYS A 198 -11.50 1.32 -26.47
CA LYS A 198 -12.57 1.68 -27.41
C LYS A 198 -12.06 1.76 -28.85
N ASN A 199 -10.91 2.41 -29.06
CA ASN A 199 -10.30 2.52 -30.38
C ASN A 199 -9.85 1.18 -30.97
N ASN A 200 -9.36 0.24 -30.15
CA ASN A 200 -8.96 -1.08 -30.64
C ASN A 200 -10.18 -1.96 -30.96
N THR A 201 -11.24 -1.89 -30.16
CA THR A 201 -12.51 -2.59 -30.43
C THR A 201 -13.12 -2.12 -31.75
N SER A 202 -13.20 -0.80 -31.98
CA SER A 202 -13.71 -0.26 -33.25
C SER A 202 -12.87 -0.67 -34.47
N LYS A 203 -11.55 -0.77 -34.33
CA LYS A 203 -10.66 -1.27 -35.40
C LYS A 203 -10.87 -2.75 -35.69
N ASN A 204 -11.07 -3.57 -34.66
CA ASN A 204 -11.32 -5.01 -34.83
C ASN A 204 -12.67 -5.27 -35.52
N ILE A 205 -13.72 -4.51 -35.17
CA ILE A 205 -15.04 -4.60 -35.83
C ILE A 205 -14.92 -4.22 -37.32
N PHE A 206 -14.25 -3.09 -37.63
CA PHE A 206 -14.04 -2.66 -39.02
C PHE A 206 -13.23 -3.67 -39.85
N LEU A 207 -12.30 -4.40 -39.23
CA LEU A 207 -11.52 -5.46 -39.90
C LEU A 207 -12.32 -6.75 -40.09
N GLN A 208 -13.26 -7.06 -39.19
CA GLN A 208 -14.18 -8.19 -39.35
C GLN A 208 -15.17 -7.96 -40.49
N ASP A 209 -15.60 -6.72 -40.73
CA ASP A 209 -16.50 -6.38 -41.84
C ASP A 209 -15.85 -6.51 -43.25
N ILE A 210 -14.53 -6.75 -43.33
CA ILE A 210 -13.78 -6.91 -44.59
C ILE A 210 -13.41 -8.39 -44.84
N GLY A 211 -13.63 -9.30 -43.88
CA GLY A 211 -13.30 -10.72 -43.97
C GLY A 211 -14.50 -11.61 -43.67
N HIS A 212 -14.83 -12.49 -44.62
CA HIS A 212 -15.92 -13.48 -44.58
C HIS A 212 -16.29 -14.02 -43.18
N SER A 213 -17.60 -13.96 -42.90
CA SER A 213 -18.31 -14.54 -41.76
C SER A 213 -17.93 -16.01 -41.48
N PHE A 214 -17.55 -16.30 -40.24
CA PHE A 214 -17.53 -17.67 -39.72
C PHE A 214 -18.12 -17.66 -38.31
N ASP A 215 -19.32 -18.22 -38.20
CA ASP A 215 -20.05 -18.37 -36.94
C ASP A 215 -19.31 -19.36 -36.03
N PHE A 216 -19.08 -18.98 -34.78
CA PHE A 216 -18.67 -19.91 -33.73
C PHE A 216 -19.64 -19.81 -32.57
N GLU A 217 -20.21 -20.95 -32.20
CA GLU A 217 -21.15 -21.10 -31.09
C GLU A 217 -20.47 -20.71 -29.77
N GLU A 218 -21.17 -19.90 -28.98
CA GLU A 218 -20.77 -19.49 -27.63
C GLU A 218 -21.03 -20.66 -26.66
N ASP A 219 -19.96 -21.31 -26.20
CA ASP A 219 -20.04 -22.17 -25.02
C ASP A 219 -19.74 -21.35 -23.75
N GLU A 220 -20.68 -21.45 -22.81
CA GLU A 220 -20.70 -20.82 -21.49
C GLU A 220 -19.55 -21.28 -20.58
N ASP A 221 -19.27 -20.45 -19.57
CA ASP A 221 -18.23 -20.54 -18.53
C ASP A 221 -16.81 -20.09 -18.92
N GLU A 222 -16.68 -18.86 -19.45
CA GLU A 222 -15.40 -18.15 -19.45
C GLU A 222 -15.07 -17.56 -18.06
N PRO A 223 -13.83 -17.76 -17.55
CA PRO A 223 -13.38 -17.08 -16.34
C PRO A 223 -13.32 -15.57 -16.63
N GLU A 224 -13.95 -14.74 -15.77
CA GLU A 224 -14.01 -13.27 -15.91
C GLU A 224 -12.72 -12.69 -16.52
N GLU A 225 -12.73 -12.39 -17.82
CA GLU A 225 -11.61 -11.71 -18.47
C GLU A 225 -11.49 -10.31 -17.84
N GLU A 226 -10.32 -10.00 -17.26
CA GLU A 226 -10.03 -8.65 -16.80
C GLU A 226 -10.22 -7.67 -17.97
N ASP A 227 -11.05 -6.64 -17.80
CA ASP A 227 -11.32 -5.58 -18.79
C ASP A 227 -10.00 -5.13 -19.45
N PRO A 228 -9.89 -5.09 -20.79
CA PRO A 228 -8.70 -4.61 -21.50
C PRO A 228 -8.10 -3.32 -20.92
N ALA A 229 -8.94 -2.41 -20.43
CA ALA A 229 -8.52 -1.14 -19.82
C ALA A 229 -7.72 -1.38 -18.53
N SER A 230 -8.13 -2.35 -17.72
CA SER A 230 -7.44 -2.74 -16.48
C SER A 230 -6.06 -3.37 -16.71
N VAL A 231 -5.78 -3.81 -17.94
CA VAL A 231 -4.47 -4.33 -18.35
C VAL A 231 -3.48 -3.18 -18.61
N ARG A 232 -3.96 -1.99 -18.98
CA ARG A 232 -3.13 -0.81 -19.34
C ARG A 232 -2.79 0.13 -18.18
N GLN A 233 -3.34 -0.14 -17.00
CA GLN A 233 -3.14 0.65 -15.78
C GLN A 233 -2.95 -0.27 -14.57
N LEU A 234 -2.84 0.32 -13.38
CA LEU A 234 -2.84 -0.43 -12.12
C LEU A 234 -4.18 -1.17 -11.93
N SER A 235 -4.20 -2.24 -11.14
CA SER A 235 -5.44 -2.97 -10.90
C SER A 235 -6.51 -2.08 -10.26
N ARG A 236 -7.78 -2.34 -10.58
CA ARG A 236 -8.93 -1.58 -10.04
C ARG A 236 -8.87 -1.46 -8.52
N GLN A 237 -8.62 -2.57 -7.82
CA GLN A 237 -8.51 -2.61 -6.36
C GLN A 237 -7.40 -1.69 -5.82
N THR A 238 -6.25 -1.65 -6.50
CA THR A 238 -5.15 -0.75 -6.10
C THR A 238 -5.52 0.70 -6.34
N LEU A 239 -6.14 1.04 -7.48
CA LEU A 239 -6.57 2.39 -7.80
C LEU A 239 -7.63 2.91 -6.82
N GLU A 240 -8.69 2.11 -6.59
CA GLU A 240 -9.74 2.44 -5.62
C GLU A 240 -9.16 2.57 -4.21
N GLY A 241 -8.25 1.67 -3.80
CA GLY A 241 -7.58 1.74 -2.52
C GLY A 241 -6.76 3.01 -2.33
N ILE A 242 -6.04 3.47 -3.37
CA ILE A 242 -5.30 4.75 -3.34
C ILE A 242 -6.28 5.91 -3.20
N LYS A 243 -7.32 5.99 -4.04
CA LYS A 243 -8.31 7.08 -4.01
C LYS A 243 -9.02 7.16 -2.66
N MET A 244 -9.51 6.03 -2.16
CA MET A 244 -10.15 5.92 -0.86
C MET A 244 -9.22 6.43 0.24
N THR A 245 -7.98 5.95 0.27
CA THR A 245 -6.98 6.38 1.26
C THR A 245 -6.69 7.87 1.19
N VAL A 246 -6.49 8.44 0.00
CA VAL A 246 -6.18 9.88 -0.13
C VAL A 246 -7.36 10.73 0.33
N CYS A 247 -8.58 10.44 -0.12
CA CYS A 247 -9.76 11.20 0.27
C CYS A 247 -10.04 11.09 1.77
N ALA A 248 -10.01 9.87 2.34
CA ALA A 248 -10.20 9.62 3.76
C ALA A 248 -9.12 10.28 4.61
N PHE A 249 -7.85 10.12 4.25
CA PHE A 249 -6.72 10.70 4.96
C PHE A 249 -6.79 12.23 4.99
N THR A 250 -7.03 12.86 3.83
CA THR A 250 -7.11 14.32 3.73
C THR A 250 -8.23 14.87 4.62
N LYS A 251 -9.44 14.29 4.57
CA LYS A 251 -10.54 14.74 5.44
C LYS A 251 -10.25 14.48 6.91
N ALA A 252 -9.79 13.28 7.27
CA ALA A 252 -9.52 12.90 8.65
C ALA A 252 -8.44 13.78 9.29
N VAL A 253 -7.33 14.03 8.60
CA VAL A 253 -6.23 14.85 9.11
C VAL A 253 -6.65 16.31 9.23
N LYS A 254 -7.34 16.88 8.23
CA LYS A 254 -7.87 18.25 8.32
C LYS A 254 -8.83 18.42 9.49
N PHE A 255 -9.74 17.46 9.70
CA PHE A 255 -10.66 17.45 10.84
C PHE A 255 -9.91 17.40 12.18
N LEU A 256 -8.98 16.45 12.36
CA LEU A 256 -8.24 16.29 13.61
C LEU A 256 -7.37 17.50 13.95
N LEU A 257 -6.76 18.15 12.96
CA LEU A 257 -6.01 19.40 13.15
C LEU A 257 -6.95 20.56 13.52
N GLY A 258 -8.15 20.63 12.92
CA GLY A 258 -9.18 21.61 13.25
C GLY A 258 -9.70 21.50 14.69
N GLU A 259 -9.78 20.28 15.22
CA GLU A 259 -10.17 20.00 16.62
C GLU A 259 -9.07 20.33 17.65
N GLY A 260 -7.89 20.80 17.20
CA GLY A 260 -6.81 21.24 18.08
C GLY A 260 -5.65 20.24 18.24
N THR A 261 -5.56 19.22 17.40
CA THR A 261 -4.38 18.34 17.38
C THR A 261 -3.16 19.12 16.88
N LYS A 262 -2.07 19.13 17.67
CA LYS A 262 -0.86 19.92 17.35
C LYS A 262 -0.16 19.48 16.06
N PHE A 263 -0.09 18.17 15.84
CA PHE A 263 0.50 17.57 14.65
C PHE A 263 0.03 16.13 14.49
N ILE A 264 0.12 15.60 13.28
CA ILE A 264 -0.28 14.22 12.96
C ILE A 264 0.82 13.54 12.15
N ASN A 265 1.29 12.38 12.63
CA ASN A 265 2.18 11.50 11.87
C ASN A 265 1.34 10.58 11.01
N ALA A 266 1.63 10.50 9.70
CA ALA A 266 0.81 9.71 8.79
C ALA A 266 0.86 8.20 9.07
N ARG A 267 1.96 7.69 9.63
CA ARG A 267 2.11 6.26 9.96
C ARG A 267 1.07 5.76 11.00
N ILE A 268 0.39 6.65 11.73
CA ILE A 268 -0.67 6.19 12.66
C ILE A 268 -1.85 5.53 11.93
N PHE A 269 -2.03 5.80 10.63
CA PHE A 269 -3.12 5.28 9.82
C PHE A 269 -2.77 3.98 9.07
N CYS A 270 -1.69 3.29 9.45
CA CYS A 270 -1.33 1.99 8.88
C CYS A 270 -1.49 0.84 9.89
N GLN A 271 -1.58 -0.39 9.39
CA GLN A 271 -1.74 -1.58 10.24
C GLN A 271 -0.41 -2.22 10.67
N ASP A 272 0.73 -1.55 10.44
CA ASP A 272 2.05 -2.05 10.85
C ASP A 272 2.11 -2.45 12.34
N PRO A 273 1.54 -1.69 13.30
CA PRO A 273 1.52 -2.11 14.71
C PRO A 273 0.83 -3.46 14.93
N LEU A 274 -0.22 -3.77 14.14
CA LEU A 274 -0.91 -5.05 14.18
C LEU A 274 -0.04 -6.17 13.59
N GLU A 275 0.65 -5.91 12.47
CA GLU A 275 1.61 -6.88 11.90
C GLU A 275 2.79 -7.16 12.84
N GLN A 276 3.26 -6.16 13.56
CA GLN A 276 4.27 -6.30 14.61
C GLN A 276 3.76 -7.15 15.77
N PHE A 277 2.52 -6.93 16.21
CA PHE A 277 1.88 -7.78 17.21
C PHE A 277 1.85 -9.25 16.75
N PHE A 278 1.41 -9.54 15.53
CA PHE A 278 1.42 -10.91 15.00
C PHE A 278 2.84 -11.49 14.88
N SER A 279 3.84 -10.65 14.65
CA SER A 279 5.24 -11.09 14.64
C SER A 279 5.74 -11.43 16.05
N LYS A 280 5.37 -10.61 17.06
CA LYS A 280 5.64 -10.89 18.48
C LYS A 280 4.96 -12.20 18.92
N GLN A 281 3.73 -12.48 18.46
CA GLN A 281 3.04 -13.76 18.69
C GLN A 281 3.87 -14.94 18.15
N ARG A 282 4.16 -14.94 16.84
CA ARG A 282 4.91 -16.03 16.19
C ARG A 282 6.30 -16.25 16.79
N ALA A 283 6.96 -15.19 17.24
CA ALA A 283 8.28 -15.28 17.83
C ALA A 283 8.27 -15.99 19.20
N ARG A 284 7.17 -15.92 19.96
CA ARG A 284 7.07 -16.58 21.27
C ARG A 284 6.97 -18.09 21.17
N GLY A 285 6.41 -18.61 20.08
CA GLY A 285 6.38 -20.05 19.81
C GLY A 285 7.74 -20.66 19.44
N GLY A 286 8.81 -19.86 19.35
CA GLY A 286 10.14 -20.33 18.94
C GLY A 286 10.09 -20.92 17.53
N GLY A 287 10.37 -22.23 17.41
CA GLY A 287 10.25 -22.96 16.14
C GLY A 287 8.79 -23.16 15.67
N SER A 288 7.81 -23.01 16.56
CA SER A 288 6.38 -23.13 16.24
C SER A 288 5.80 -21.78 15.79
N THR A 289 6.02 -21.44 14.53
CA THR A 289 5.57 -20.15 13.95
C THR A 289 4.08 -20.09 13.60
N THR A 290 3.35 -21.19 13.78
CA THR A 290 1.92 -21.32 13.47
C THR A 290 1.15 -21.77 14.72
N PRO A 291 0.81 -20.85 15.64
CA PRO A 291 0.12 -21.20 16.87
C PRO A 291 -1.32 -21.63 16.60
N ASN A 292 -1.81 -22.62 17.36
CA ASN A 292 -3.24 -22.92 17.42
C ASN A 292 -3.99 -21.88 18.27
N PHE A 293 -5.33 -21.95 18.28
CA PHE A 293 -6.18 -20.99 18.99
C PHE A 293 -5.80 -20.82 20.47
N SER A 294 -5.62 -21.93 21.20
CA SER A 294 -5.27 -21.89 22.63
C SER A 294 -3.88 -21.30 22.87
N GLN A 295 -2.91 -21.64 22.02
CA GLN A 295 -1.56 -21.05 22.05
C GLN A 295 -1.62 -19.55 21.80
N PHE A 296 -2.36 -19.11 20.78
CA PHE A 296 -2.51 -17.69 20.46
C PHE A 296 -3.11 -16.89 21.62
N ILE A 297 -4.14 -17.40 22.30
CA ILE A 297 -4.74 -16.73 23.47
C ILE A 297 -3.75 -16.66 24.63
N ASN A 298 -3.01 -17.73 24.91
CA ASN A 298 -2.03 -17.76 25.98
C ASN A 298 -0.84 -16.83 25.70
N GLU A 299 -0.34 -16.82 24.47
CA GLU A 299 0.73 -15.93 24.02
C GLU A 299 0.29 -14.46 24.05
N SER A 300 -0.96 -14.16 23.67
CA SER A 300 -1.57 -12.82 23.76
C SER A 300 -1.58 -12.28 25.18
N ARG A 301 -2.01 -13.09 26.15
CA ARG A 301 -1.97 -12.71 27.58
C ARG A 301 -0.54 -12.44 28.04
N GLY A 302 0.40 -13.28 27.64
CA GLY A 302 1.82 -13.10 27.95
C GLY A 302 2.43 -11.85 27.31
N ILE A 303 1.96 -11.42 26.13
CA ILE A 303 2.40 -10.18 25.49
C ILE A 303 1.81 -8.97 26.23
N GLY A 304 0.53 -9.02 26.61
CA GLY A 304 -0.09 -7.97 27.43
C GLY A 304 0.64 -7.75 28.75
N GLN A 305 0.94 -8.83 29.48
CA GLN A 305 1.70 -8.77 30.74
C GLN A 305 3.11 -8.22 30.56
N LEU A 306 3.85 -8.62 29.52
CA LEU A 306 5.19 -8.07 29.25
C LEU A 306 5.15 -6.59 28.85
N GLY A 307 4.09 -6.18 28.13
CA GLY A 307 3.85 -4.77 27.78
C GLY A 307 3.59 -3.91 29.02
N GLU A 308 2.80 -4.41 29.98
CA GLU A 308 2.58 -3.75 31.28
C GLU A 308 3.84 -3.75 32.15
N MET A 309 4.69 -4.77 32.06
CA MET A 309 5.92 -4.89 32.84
C MET A 309 7.13 -4.13 32.24
N GLY A 310 6.96 -3.38 31.15
CA GLY A 310 8.05 -2.61 30.54
C GLY A 310 9.26 -3.44 30.11
N ALA A 311 9.06 -4.73 29.81
CA ALA A 311 10.15 -5.67 29.55
C ALA A 311 10.80 -5.40 28.19
N LYS A 312 11.83 -4.54 28.21
CA LYS A 312 12.76 -4.24 27.11
C LYS A 312 13.38 -5.54 26.58
N ARG A 313 12.91 -6.03 25.43
CA ARG A 313 13.73 -6.88 24.56
C ARG A 313 13.94 -6.12 23.27
N ASN A 314 15.19 -5.76 22.99
CA ASN A 314 15.61 -5.25 21.69
C ASN A 314 15.31 -6.31 20.64
N PHE A 315 14.24 -6.14 19.88
CA PHE A 315 13.94 -6.95 18.71
C PHE A 315 14.04 -6.07 17.48
N SER A 316 14.94 -6.43 16.58
CA SER A 316 15.05 -5.83 15.25
C SER A 316 13.86 -6.26 14.37
N GLY A 317 12.72 -5.63 14.57
CA GLY A 317 11.70 -5.52 13.54
C GLY A 317 12.11 -4.47 12.50
N ASN A 318 11.61 -4.55 11.27
CA ASN A 318 11.79 -3.51 10.25
C ASN A 318 11.06 -2.19 10.57
N THR A 319 10.57 -2.04 11.80
CA THR A 319 9.89 -0.84 12.27
C THR A 319 10.50 -0.51 13.62
N GLU A 320 11.14 0.65 13.72
CA GLU A 320 11.68 1.17 14.98
C GLU A 320 10.50 1.61 15.87
N GLU A 321 10.26 0.91 16.98
CA GLU A 321 9.33 1.35 18.03
C GLU A 321 10.01 2.47 18.84
N LEU A 322 9.33 3.61 19.00
CA LEU A 322 9.73 4.68 19.92
C LEU A 322 9.53 4.21 21.37
N GLU A 323 10.58 4.39 22.17
CA GLU A 323 10.55 4.21 23.61
C GLU A 323 9.50 5.14 24.25
N LYS A 324 8.43 4.57 24.80
CA LYS A 324 7.63 5.26 25.82
C LYS A 324 8.32 5.04 27.17
N SER A 325 8.98 6.07 27.70
CA SER A 325 9.43 6.06 29.10
C SER A 325 8.21 6.18 30.01
N MET A 326 7.72 5.05 30.53
CA MET A 326 6.88 5.05 31.73
C MET A 326 7.79 5.09 32.95
N GLU A 327 7.64 6.10 33.80
CA GLU A 327 8.22 6.09 35.14
C GLU A 327 7.53 4.99 35.95
N ILE A 328 8.27 3.93 36.26
CA ILE A 328 7.81 2.83 37.09
C ILE A 328 7.98 3.27 38.55
N SER A 329 6.87 3.55 39.24
CA SER A 329 6.85 3.72 40.69
C SER A 329 7.10 2.37 41.38
N SER A 330 7.92 2.37 42.43
CA SER A 330 8.20 1.20 43.28
C SER A 330 7.13 0.97 44.36
N GLU A 331 6.05 1.74 44.35
CA GLU A 331 4.98 1.60 45.33
C GLU A 331 4.22 0.28 45.14
N PRO A 332 4.05 -0.52 46.21
CA PRO A 332 3.31 -1.77 46.13
C PRO A 332 1.84 -1.53 45.84
N LEU A 333 1.31 -2.19 44.81
CA LEU A 333 -0.11 -2.13 44.45
C LEU A 333 -1.00 -2.54 45.64
N PRO A 334 -2.07 -1.78 45.94
CA PRO A 334 -2.96 -2.12 47.04
C PRO A 334 -3.65 -3.47 46.79
N LYS A 335 -3.55 -4.39 47.77
CA LYS A 335 -4.21 -5.70 47.71
C LYS A 335 -5.72 -5.52 47.55
N ARG A 336 -6.28 -6.13 46.50
CA ARG A 336 -7.72 -6.20 46.25
C ARG A 336 -8.40 -6.90 47.42
N LYS A 337 -9.34 -6.23 48.11
CA LYS A 337 -10.10 -6.83 49.22
C LYS A 337 -10.92 -8.01 48.68
N SER A 338 -10.71 -9.19 49.26
CA SER A 338 -11.53 -10.37 49.04
C SER A 338 -12.93 -10.11 49.58
N LEU A 339 -13.95 -10.16 48.72
CA LEU A 339 -15.35 -10.22 49.17
C LEU A 339 -15.57 -11.61 49.78
N GLY A 340 -15.70 -11.64 51.11
CA GLY A 340 -15.96 -12.85 51.88
C GLY A 340 -17.18 -13.61 51.36
N ARG A 341 -17.01 -14.91 51.15
CA ARG A 341 -18.04 -15.84 50.69
C ARG A 341 -19.13 -15.93 51.77
N ALA A 342 -20.33 -15.44 51.49
CA ALA A 342 -21.47 -15.56 52.38
C ALA A 342 -21.84 -17.04 52.57
N VAL A 343 -21.76 -17.52 53.80
CA VAL A 343 -22.24 -18.86 54.19
C VAL A 343 -23.75 -18.81 54.26
N MET A 344 -24.45 -19.41 53.28
CA MET A 344 -25.88 -19.71 53.40
C MET A 344 -26.06 -20.85 54.39
N THR A 345 -26.54 -20.56 55.59
CA THR A 345 -27.13 -21.56 56.48
C THR A 345 -28.55 -21.85 55.99
N ARG A 346 -28.80 -23.10 55.58
CA ARG A 346 -30.15 -23.61 55.36
C ARG A 346 -30.85 -23.74 56.72
N LYS A 347 -32.05 -23.15 56.84
CA LYS A 347 -33.04 -23.53 57.85
C LYS A 347 -33.92 -24.63 57.30
#